data_AF-A0A7S6S5Q8-F1
#
_entry.id   AF-A0A7S6S5Q8-F1
#
_cell.length_a   1.000
_cell.length_b   1.000
_cell.length_c   1.000
_cell.angle_alpha   90.00
_cell.angle_beta   90.00
_cell.angle_gamma   90.00
#
_symmetry.space_group_name_H-M   'P 1'
#
loop_
_entity.id
_entity.type
_entity.pdbx_description
1 polymer ?
#
loop_
_entity_poly.entity_id
_entity_poly.type
_entity_poly.pdbx_seq_one_letter_code
_entity_poly.pdbx_strand_id
1 'polypeptide(L)'
;MSPLLQLFLAVALGLLALAGVLHFIGWLGASGGLFRRVSDVLCRAPLVDVVLFAFTAVPWIVGAITHGWLGVAMSVGAQVGALWAWIILHEITHPAARKGPRIYRTLDGIVGRFRNHFGMWWTAWVVPVFWGVRFGQYFVYPVITWTTRLPKYRQGDWVNMSRQKFSGLVGYDLIWCLYCDWMTGVWSLGSEMLRNVESFWCPIRFYSEKKCENCKVDFPDVAGGWVAADGTMQDVTKVLQEQYGTIGPVKPWFGHPARLTIDGADPAPRR
;
A
#
# COMPACT_ATOMS: atom_id res chain seq x y z
N MET A 1 -35.46 -17.38 1.03
CA MET A 1 -34.33 -16.59 1.57
C MET A 1 -34.35 -15.23 0.87
N SER A 2 -34.23 -14.10 1.57
CA SER A 2 -34.28 -12.79 0.90
C SER A 2 -33.06 -12.60 -0.03
N PRO A 3 -33.20 -11.86 -1.15
CA PRO A 3 -32.08 -11.61 -2.06
C PRO A 3 -30.86 -10.96 -1.37
N LEU A 4 -31.09 -10.07 -0.41
CA LEU A 4 -30.04 -9.44 0.39
C LEU A 4 -29.30 -10.44 1.30
N LEU A 5 -30.02 -11.41 1.89
CA LEU A 5 -29.41 -12.46 2.69
C LEU A 5 -28.62 -13.45 1.82
N GLN A 6 -29.13 -13.75 0.61
CA GLN A 6 -28.39 -14.53 -0.38
C GLN A 6 -27.07 -13.84 -0.77
N LEU A 7 -27.11 -12.54 -1.07
CA LEU A 7 -25.91 -11.74 -1.36
C LEU A 7 -24.92 -11.78 -0.19
N PHE A 8 -25.41 -11.52 1.04
CA PHE A 8 -24.56 -11.54 2.24
C PHE A 8 -23.83 -12.87 2.40
N LEU A 9 -24.57 -13.99 2.35
CA LEU A 9 -24.01 -15.32 2.53
C LEU A 9 -23.05 -15.69 1.38
N ALA A 10 -23.40 -15.36 0.14
CA ALA A 10 -22.55 -15.62 -1.02
C ALA A 10 -21.22 -14.87 -0.93
N VAL A 11 -21.25 -13.57 -0.57
CA VAL A 11 -20.05 -12.78 -0.36
C VAL A 11 -19.24 -13.33 0.80
N ALA A 12 -19.86 -13.55 1.97
CA ALA A 12 -19.13 -14.00 3.15
C ALA A 12 -18.45 -15.37 2.93
N LEU A 13 -19.18 -16.34 2.36
CA LEU A 13 -18.64 -17.67 2.07
C LEU A 13 -17.59 -17.62 0.96
N GLY A 14 -17.79 -16.80 -0.07
CA GLY A 14 -16.82 -16.61 -1.15
C GLY A 14 -15.48 -16.07 -0.63
N LEU A 15 -15.52 -15.07 0.27
CA LEU A 15 -14.31 -14.51 0.89
C LEU A 15 -13.62 -15.52 1.81
N LEU A 16 -14.38 -16.27 2.61
CA LEU A 16 -13.82 -17.33 3.45
C LEU A 16 -13.18 -18.45 2.61
N ALA A 17 -13.83 -18.84 1.50
CA ALA A 17 -13.27 -19.82 0.57
C ALA A 17 -11.98 -19.32 -0.08
N LEU A 18 -11.95 -18.07 -0.54
CA LEU A 18 -10.74 -17.45 -1.10
C LEU A 18 -9.61 -17.42 -0.06
N ALA A 19 -9.91 -17.04 1.18
CA ALA A 19 -8.93 -17.07 2.26
C ALA A 19 -8.42 -18.50 2.52
N GLY A 20 -9.30 -19.50 2.48
CA GLY A 20 -8.95 -20.92 2.58
C GLY A 20 -8.01 -21.37 1.47
N VAL A 21 -8.27 -20.95 0.22
CA VAL A 21 -7.38 -21.24 -0.93
C VAL A 21 -6.00 -20.63 -0.71
N LEU A 22 -5.91 -19.38 -0.25
CA LEU A 22 -4.62 -18.73 0.02
C LEU A 22 -3.85 -19.42 1.15
N HIS A 23 -4.55 -19.85 2.21
CA HIS A 23 -3.97 -20.67 3.28
C HIS A 23 -3.42 -21.99 2.74
N PHE A 24 -4.20 -22.67 1.90
CA PHE A 24 -3.79 -23.93 1.29
C PHE A 24 -2.56 -23.78 0.40
N ILE A 25 -2.49 -22.71 -0.41
CA ILE A 25 -1.30 -22.38 -1.22
C ILE A 25 -0.09 -22.13 -0.32
N GLY A 26 -0.26 -21.35 0.77
CA GLY A 26 0.81 -21.09 1.72
C GLY A 26 1.31 -22.35 2.42
N TRP A 27 0.39 -23.23 2.82
CA TRP A 27 0.70 -24.51 3.46
C TRP A 27 1.45 -25.46 2.52
N LEU A 28 0.98 -25.63 1.27
CA LEU A 28 1.70 -26.41 0.26
C LEU A 28 3.06 -25.81 -0.10
N GLY A 29 3.18 -24.48 -0.02
CA GLY A 29 4.45 -23.77 -0.25
C GLY A 29 5.44 -23.88 0.90
N ALA A 30 5.05 -24.37 2.08
CA ALA A 30 5.94 -24.50 3.23
C ALA A 30 7.08 -25.51 2.99
N SER A 31 6.85 -26.52 2.15
CA SER A 31 7.85 -27.52 1.74
C SER A 31 8.72 -27.07 0.56
N GLY A 32 8.54 -25.84 0.05
CA GLY A 32 9.27 -25.29 -1.09
C GLY A 32 8.60 -25.52 -2.45
N GLY A 33 9.38 -25.43 -3.53
CA GLY A 33 8.92 -25.75 -4.90
C GLY A 33 7.95 -24.73 -5.53
N LEU A 34 7.03 -25.22 -6.36
CA LEU A 34 6.12 -24.41 -7.16
C LEU A 34 5.19 -23.54 -6.29
N PHE A 35 4.55 -24.14 -5.28
CA PHE A 35 3.60 -23.44 -4.41
C PHE A 35 4.25 -22.32 -3.61
N ARG A 36 5.54 -22.45 -3.26
CA ARG A 36 6.29 -21.36 -2.64
C ARG A 36 6.43 -20.17 -3.58
N ARG A 37 6.78 -20.41 -4.85
CA ARG A 37 6.88 -19.36 -5.87
C ARG A 37 5.53 -18.69 -6.09
N VAL A 38 4.45 -19.47 -6.18
CA VAL A 38 3.09 -18.91 -6.31
C VAL A 38 2.76 -18.02 -5.12
N SER A 39 3.00 -18.48 -3.88
CA SER A 39 2.78 -17.67 -2.68
C SER A 39 3.60 -16.38 -2.70
N ASP A 40 4.89 -16.44 -3.03
CA ASP A 40 5.77 -15.26 -3.06
C ASP A 40 5.34 -14.24 -4.13
N VAL A 41 4.86 -14.69 -5.30
CA VAL A 41 4.36 -13.76 -6.35
C VAL A 41 3.01 -13.16 -5.96
N LEU A 42 2.09 -13.94 -5.37
CA LEU A 42 0.80 -13.42 -4.86
C LEU A 42 0.99 -12.38 -3.73
N CYS A 43 2.12 -12.43 -3.03
CA CYS A 43 2.48 -11.45 -2.01
C CYS A 43 3.16 -10.19 -2.56
N ARG A 44 3.30 -9.99 -3.87
CA ARG A 44 3.94 -8.81 -4.47
C ARG A 44 3.06 -8.17 -5.53
N ALA A 45 3.14 -6.85 -5.67
CA ALA A 45 2.47 -6.15 -6.76
C ALA A 45 3.03 -6.61 -8.12
N PRO A 46 2.16 -6.81 -9.13
CA PRO A 46 0.75 -6.44 -9.13
C PRO A 46 -0.21 -7.49 -8.56
N LEU A 47 0.20 -8.75 -8.36
CA LEU A 47 -0.74 -9.81 -7.99
C LEU A 47 -1.33 -9.65 -6.60
N VAL A 48 -0.58 -9.08 -5.65
CA VAL A 48 -1.13 -8.76 -4.32
C VAL A 48 -2.32 -7.80 -4.41
N ASP A 49 -2.30 -6.86 -5.36
CA ASP A 49 -3.43 -5.95 -5.56
C ASP A 49 -4.64 -6.71 -6.11
N VAL A 50 -4.45 -7.71 -6.98
CA VAL A 50 -5.56 -8.54 -7.45
C VAL A 50 -6.21 -9.28 -6.30
N VAL A 51 -5.40 -9.86 -5.40
CA VAL A 51 -5.90 -10.53 -4.20
C VAL A 51 -6.67 -9.55 -3.31
N LEU A 52 -6.07 -8.40 -2.99
CA LEU A 52 -6.71 -7.39 -2.14
C LEU A 52 -7.98 -6.83 -2.78
N PHE A 53 -7.97 -6.58 -4.09
CA PHE A 53 -9.13 -6.09 -4.85
C PHE A 53 -10.29 -7.08 -4.76
N ALA A 54 -10.00 -8.39 -4.86
CA ALA A 54 -10.99 -9.44 -4.68
C ALA A 54 -11.59 -9.47 -3.26
N PHE A 55 -10.79 -9.21 -2.22
CA PHE A 55 -11.29 -9.14 -0.85
C PHE A 55 -12.05 -7.84 -0.55
N THR A 56 -11.62 -6.70 -1.09
CA THR A 56 -12.13 -5.38 -0.67
C THR A 56 -13.10 -4.75 -1.67
N ALA A 57 -12.73 -4.62 -2.94
CA ALA A 57 -13.49 -3.80 -3.89
C ALA A 57 -14.53 -4.62 -4.67
N VAL A 58 -14.20 -5.86 -5.05
CA VAL A 58 -15.11 -6.74 -5.81
C VAL A 58 -16.47 -6.92 -5.11
N PRO A 59 -16.54 -7.20 -3.79
CA PRO A 59 -17.82 -7.33 -3.11
C PRO A 59 -18.68 -6.06 -3.23
N TRP A 60 -18.07 -4.88 -3.12
CA TRP A 60 -18.80 -3.60 -3.22
C TRP A 60 -19.34 -3.38 -4.62
N ILE A 61 -18.54 -3.66 -5.64
CA ILE A 61 -18.94 -3.52 -7.05
C ILE A 61 -20.10 -4.47 -7.36
N VAL A 62 -19.98 -5.75 -6.97
CA VAL A 62 -21.05 -6.74 -7.16
C VAL A 62 -22.32 -6.34 -6.40
N GLY A 63 -22.20 -5.88 -5.17
CA GLY A 63 -23.31 -5.36 -4.38
C GLY A 63 -24.00 -4.16 -5.05
N ALA A 64 -23.21 -3.18 -5.51
CA ALA A 64 -23.70 -1.99 -6.20
C ALA A 64 -24.47 -2.34 -7.48
N ILE A 65 -23.92 -3.22 -8.32
CA ILE A 65 -24.53 -3.61 -9.59
C ILE A 65 -25.85 -4.37 -9.37
N THR A 66 -25.90 -5.25 -8.36
CA THR A 66 -27.05 -6.14 -8.18
C THR A 66 -28.19 -5.52 -7.35
N HIS A 67 -27.86 -4.72 -6.34
CA HIS A 67 -28.84 -4.20 -5.36
C HIS A 67 -28.58 -2.73 -4.96
N GLY A 68 -27.80 -1.98 -5.74
CA GLY A 68 -27.50 -0.57 -5.48
C GLY A 68 -26.81 -0.35 -4.12
N TRP A 69 -27.13 0.75 -3.45
CA TRP A 69 -26.53 1.11 -2.15
C TRP A 69 -26.80 0.10 -1.03
N LEU A 70 -27.97 -0.54 -1.03
CA LEU A 70 -28.27 -1.61 -0.07
C LEU A 70 -27.35 -2.82 -0.31
N GLY A 71 -27.08 -3.15 -1.58
CA GLY A 71 -26.13 -4.20 -1.92
C GLY A 71 -24.71 -3.90 -1.47
N VAL A 72 -24.26 -2.64 -1.60
CA VAL A 72 -22.96 -2.19 -1.06
C VAL A 72 -22.91 -2.39 0.46
N ALA A 73 -23.92 -1.89 1.19
CA ALA A 73 -23.99 -2.02 2.64
C ALA A 73 -23.98 -3.49 3.10
N MET A 74 -24.75 -4.36 2.42
CA MET A 74 -24.76 -5.80 2.70
C MET A 74 -23.41 -6.46 2.41
N SER A 75 -22.71 -6.04 1.36
CA SER A 75 -21.39 -6.57 1.00
C SER A 75 -20.30 -6.16 2.00
N VAL A 76 -20.35 -4.92 2.49
CA VAL A 76 -19.49 -4.45 3.59
C VAL A 76 -19.76 -5.23 4.86
N GLY A 77 -21.04 -5.41 5.23
CA GLY A 77 -21.42 -6.25 6.37
C GLY A 77 -20.91 -7.69 6.24
N ALA A 78 -21.02 -8.28 5.05
CA ALA A 78 -20.54 -9.63 4.76
C ALA A 78 -19.01 -9.74 4.86
N GLN A 79 -18.27 -8.73 4.40
CA GLN A 79 -16.81 -8.67 4.56
C GLN A 79 -16.41 -8.61 6.04
N VAL A 80 -17.05 -7.75 6.83
CA VAL A 80 -16.79 -7.65 8.27
C VAL A 80 -17.10 -8.98 8.96
N GLY A 81 -18.23 -9.61 8.62
CA GLY A 81 -18.61 -10.92 9.15
C GLY A 81 -17.61 -12.03 8.78
N ALA A 82 -17.22 -12.12 7.51
CA ALA A 82 -16.22 -13.08 7.04
C ALA A 82 -14.85 -12.85 7.68
N LEU A 83 -14.43 -11.59 7.83
CA LEU A 83 -13.19 -11.25 8.49
C LEU A 83 -13.19 -11.71 9.95
N TRP A 84 -14.25 -11.42 10.71
CA TRP A 84 -14.35 -11.90 12.10
C TRP A 84 -14.38 -13.41 12.20
N ALA A 85 -15.14 -14.08 11.33
CA ALA A 85 -15.17 -15.54 11.28
C ALA A 85 -13.77 -16.10 11.02
N TRP A 86 -13.04 -15.56 10.04
CA TRP A 86 -11.67 -15.95 9.75
C TRP A 86 -10.72 -15.70 10.93
N ILE A 87 -10.80 -14.53 11.57
CA ILE A 87 -9.98 -14.20 12.74
C ILE A 87 -10.17 -15.24 13.84
N ILE A 88 -11.42 -15.55 14.18
CA ILE A 88 -11.76 -16.54 15.23
C ILE A 88 -11.22 -17.92 14.85
N LEU A 89 -11.49 -18.39 13.64
CA LEU A 89 -11.02 -19.70 13.16
C LEU A 89 -9.49 -19.78 13.16
N HIS A 90 -8.81 -18.74 12.67
CA HIS A 90 -7.36 -18.69 12.62
C HIS A 90 -6.73 -18.65 14.02
N GLU A 91 -7.35 -17.99 14.99
CA GLU A 91 -6.87 -18.02 16.38
C GLU A 91 -7.09 -19.36 17.06
N ILE A 92 -8.20 -20.04 16.77
CA ILE A 92 -8.48 -21.38 17.30
C ILE A 92 -7.45 -22.38 16.80
N THR A 93 -7.05 -22.31 15.53
CA THR A 93 -6.04 -23.21 14.95
C THR A 93 -4.62 -22.92 15.42
N HIS A 94 -4.38 -21.79 16.10
CA HIS A 94 -3.08 -21.40 16.63
C HIS A 94 -3.14 -21.14 18.16
N PRO A 95 -3.43 -22.17 18.98
CA PRO A 95 -3.70 -21.98 20.40
C PRO A 95 -2.49 -21.45 21.19
N ALA A 96 -1.27 -21.81 20.80
CA ALA A 96 -0.05 -21.32 21.43
C ALA A 96 0.09 -19.80 21.27
N ALA A 97 -0.05 -19.30 20.04
CA ALA A 97 -0.02 -17.87 19.77
C ALA A 97 -1.23 -17.13 20.39
N ARG A 98 -2.43 -17.74 20.37
CA ARG A 98 -3.65 -17.16 20.98
C ARG A 98 -3.52 -16.95 22.49
N LYS A 99 -2.80 -17.83 23.19
CA LYS A 99 -2.56 -17.74 24.65
C LYS A 99 -1.32 -16.91 25.01
N GLY A 100 -0.43 -16.66 24.06
CA GLY A 100 0.78 -15.86 24.25
C GLY A 100 0.55 -14.34 24.21
N PRO A 101 1.64 -13.55 24.17
CA PRO A 101 1.60 -12.10 23.99
C PRO A 101 0.92 -11.70 22.67
N ARG A 102 0.09 -10.65 22.70
CA ARG A 102 -0.69 -10.17 21.54
C ARG A 102 -0.67 -8.64 21.49
N ILE A 103 -0.47 -8.08 20.30
CA ILE A 103 -0.36 -6.62 20.11
C ILE A 103 -1.66 -5.95 20.55
N TYR A 104 -2.81 -6.44 20.08
CA TYR A 104 -4.09 -5.82 20.43
C TYR A 104 -4.39 -5.88 21.93
N ARG A 105 -4.05 -6.96 22.64
CA ARG A 105 -4.25 -7.06 24.10
C ARG A 105 -3.33 -6.12 24.87
N THR A 106 -2.08 -6.00 24.43
CA THR A 106 -1.14 -5.05 25.02
C THR A 106 -1.62 -3.62 24.81
N LEU A 107 -2.06 -3.27 23.60
CA LEU A 107 -2.62 -1.94 23.31
C LEU A 107 -3.92 -1.67 24.08
N ASP A 108 -4.81 -2.67 24.21
CA ASP A 108 -6.01 -2.56 25.04
C ASP A 108 -5.68 -2.19 26.48
N GLY A 109 -4.60 -2.74 27.03
CA GLY A 109 -4.10 -2.40 28.38
C GLY A 109 -3.49 -1.01 28.48
N ILE A 110 -2.89 -0.48 27.41
CA ILE A 110 -2.23 0.84 27.40
C ILE A 110 -3.23 1.97 27.16
N VAL A 111 -4.06 1.87 26.11
CA VAL A 111 -4.95 2.97 25.68
C VAL A 111 -6.43 2.73 26.00
N GLY A 112 -6.78 1.54 26.49
CA GLY A 112 -8.15 1.12 26.72
C GLY A 112 -8.77 0.44 25.50
N ARG A 113 -9.47 -0.67 25.74
CA ARG A 113 -10.05 -1.54 24.71
C ARG A 113 -10.94 -0.82 23.71
N PHE A 114 -11.82 0.06 24.18
CA PHE A 114 -12.71 0.81 23.30
C PHE A 114 -11.93 1.74 22.36
N ARG A 115 -10.97 2.51 22.89
CA ARG A 115 -10.16 3.46 22.11
C ARG A 115 -9.31 2.73 21.07
N ASN A 116 -8.70 1.60 21.46
CA ASN A 116 -7.91 0.78 20.55
C ASN A 116 -8.75 0.24 19.38
N HIS A 117 -9.83 -0.49 19.67
CA HIS A 117 -10.65 -1.07 18.62
C HIS A 117 -11.35 -0.02 17.76
N PHE A 118 -11.93 1.02 18.37
CA PHE A 118 -12.58 2.09 17.62
C PHE A 118 -11.58 2.78 16.69
N GLY A 119 -10.41 3.18 17.20
CA GLY A 119 -9.36 3.82 16.41
C GLY A 119 -8.91 2.95 15.25
N MET A 120 -8.68 1.66 15.50
CA MET A 120 -8.27 0.71 14.47
C MET A 120 -9.33 0.53 13.38
N TRP A 121 -10.59 0.29 13.73
CA TRP A 121 -11.67 0.15 12.75
C TRP A 121 -11.95 1.45 12.00
N TRP A 122 -11.74 2.60 12.65
CA TRP A 122 -11.82 3.90 11.99
C TRP A 122 -10.77 4.03 10.88
N THR A 123 -9.58 3.45 11.04
CA THR A 123 -8.59 3.45 9.96
C THR A 123 -9.04 2.67 8.73
N ALA A 124 -10.02 1.75 8.81
CA ALA A 124 -10.49 0.98 7.65
C ALA A 124 -11.03 1.86 6.51
N TRP A 125 -11.44 3.09 6.81
CA TRP A 125 -11.81 4.11 5.81
C TRP A 125 -10.67 4.49 4.85
N VAL A 126 -9.41 4.19 5.20
CA VAL A 126 -8.28 4.47 4.32
C VAL A 126 -8.18 3.46 3.17
N VAL A 127 -8.86 2.30 3.25
CA VAL A 127 -8.91 1.32 2.15
C VAL A 127 -9.34 1.95 0.81
N PRO A 128 -10.49 2.65 0.70
CA PRO A 128 -10.87 3.32 -0.55
C PRO A 128 -9.90 4.45 -0.94
N VAL A 129 -9.32 5.17 0.03
CA VAL A 129 -8.34 6.23 -0.24
C VAL A 129 -7.10 5.66 -0.93
N PHE A 130 -6.57 4.53 -0.44
CA PHE A 130 -5.41 3.89 -1.03
C PHE A 130 -5.70 3.15 -2.33
N TRP A 131 -6.93 2.70 -2.57
CA TRP A 131 -7.33 2.30 -3.93
C TRP A 131 -7.25 3.48 -4.92
N GLY A 132 -7.60 4.70 -4.49
CA GLY A 132 -7.39 5.92 -5.28
C GLY A 132 -5.90 6.18 -5.56
N VAL A 133 -5.03 5.99 -4.56
CA VAL A 133 -3.57 6.09 -4.75
C VAL A 133 -3.05 5.02 -5.72
N ARG A 134 -3.45 3.75 -5.55
CA ARG A 134 -3.09 2.65 -6.48
C ARG A 134 -3.52 2.97 -7.91
N PHE A 135 -4.71 3.53 -8.09
CA PHE A 135 -5.18 3.97 -9.41
C PHE A 135 -4.24 5.01 -10.02
N GLY A 136 -3.84 6.03 -9.26
CA GLY A 136 -2.84 7.01 -9.69
C GLY A 136 -1.51 6.34 -10.09
N GLN A 137 -1.04 5.38 -9.30
CA GLN A 137 0.22 4.67 -9.54
C GLN A 137 0.19 3.79 -10.79
N TYR A 138 -0.97 3.21 -11.15
CA TYR A 138 -1.12 2.35 -12.33
C TYR A 138 -1.49 3.10 -13.61
N PHE A 139 -2.24 4.20 -13.52
CA PHE A 139 -2.83 4.85 -14.69
C PHE A 139 -2.32 6.27 -14.93
N VAL A 140 -1.98 7.02 -13.88
CA VAL A 140 -1.52 8.41 -14.01
C VAL A 140 0.00 8.46 -14.14
N TYR A 141 0.72 7.86 -13.21
CA TYR A 141 2.18 7.93 -13.18
C TYR A 141 2.87 7.33 -14.42
N PRO A 142 2.41 6.21 -15.00
CA PRO A 142 3.02 5.69 -16.23
C PRO A 142 2.88 6.63 -17.43
N VAL A 143 1.77 7.36 -17.54
CA VAL A 143 1.55 8.36 -18.59
C VAL A 143 2.52 9.53 -18.42
N ILE A 144 2.68 10.01 -17.18
CA ILE A 144 3.67 11.04 -16.85
C ILE A 144 5.07 10.54 -17.22
N THR A 145 5.44 9.35 -16.73
CA THR A 145 6.75 8.75 -16.99
C THR A 145 7.05 8.64 -18.49
N TRP A 146 6.06 8.24 -19.29
CA TRP A 146 6.21 8.14 -20.74
C TRP A 146 6.44 9.49 -21.42
N THR A 147 5.73 10.53 -20.97
CA THR A 147 5.81 11.86 -21.59
C THR A 147 7.03 12.67 -21.15
N THR A 148 7.41 12.60 -19.87
CA THR A 148 8.47 13.42 -19.29
C THR A 148 9.77 12.67 -19.01
N ARG A 149 9.77 11.34 -19.17
CA ARG A 149 10.90 10.44 -18.86
C ARG A 149 11.31 10.42 -17.39
N LEU A 150 10.34 10.55 -16.48
CA LEU A 150 10.57 10.27 -15.05
C LEU A 150 10.99 8.79 -14.83
N PRO A 151 11.56 8.45 -13.65
CA PRO A 151 11.92 7.08 -13.33
C PRO A 151 10.72 6.13 -13.33
N LYS A 152 10.96 4.88 -13.75
CA LYS A 152 9.99 3.79 -13.61
C LYS A 152 10.30 3.02 -12.34
N TYR A 153 9.27 2.74 -11.55
CA TYR A 153 9.40 1.97 -10.33
C TYR A 153 8.83 0.56 -10.48
N ARG A 154 9.59 -0.42 -9.98
CA ARG A 154 9.13 -1.80 -9.84
C ARG A 154 8.19 -1.88 -8.63
N GLN A 155 6.89 -1.85 -8.90
CA GLN A 155 5.82 -1.84 -7.91
C GLN A 155 6.01 -2.87 -6.78
N GLY A 156 6.43 -4.11 -7.11
CA GLY A 156 6.60 -5.19 -6.13
C GLY A 156 7.73 -4.99 -5.12
N ASP A 157 8.70 -4.11 -5.39
CA ASP A 157 9.77 -3.78 -4.45
C ASP A 157 9.25 -2.87 -3.31
N TRP A 158 8.11 -2.22 -3.52
CA TRP A 158 7.49 -1.30 -2.58
C TRP A 158 6.21 -1.88 -1.97
N VAL A 159 5.33 -2.41 -2.83
CA VAL A 159 4.03 -2.96 -2.43
C VAL A 159 4.14 -4.48 -2.41
N ASN A 160 4.40 -5.01 -1.23
CA ASN A 160 4.44 -6.44 -0.96
C ASN A 160 3.98 -6.75 0.46
N MET A 161 3.55 -8.00 0.66
CA MET A 161 3.20 -8.59 1.94
C MET A 161 4.35 -9.45 2.41
N SER A 162 4.98 -9.05 3.50
CA SER A 162 6.06 -9.82 4.14
C SER A 162 5.71 -10.22 5.57
N ARG A 163 4.87 -9.44 6.25
CA ARG A 163 4.57 -9.63 7.68
C ARG A 163 3.81 -10.91 8.01
N GLN A 164 3.12 -11.54 7.05
CA GLN A 164 2.54 -12.88 7.24
C GLN A 164 3.58 -13.95 7.60
N LYS A 165 4.87 -13.67 7.36
CA LYS A 165 5.97 -14.59 7.66
C LYS A 165 6.47 -14.45 9.11
N PHE A 166 5.98 -13.46 9.87
CA PHE A 166 6.37 -13.29 11.27
C PHE A 166 5.71 -14.35 12.15
N SER A 167 6.53 -15.16 12.83
CA SER A 167 6.04 -16.19 13.74
C SER A 167 5.31 -15.58 14.93
N GLY A 168 4.02 -15.86 15.06
CA GLY A 168 3.19 -15.41 16.18
C GLY A 168 2.14 -14.36 15.82
N LEU A 169 2.20 -13.76 14.63
CA LEU A 169 1.07 -12.96 14.12
C LEU A 169 -0.06 -13.89 13.72
N VAL A 170 -1.18 -13.81 14.44
CA VAL A 170 -2.34 -14.70 14.26
C VAL A 170 -3.62 -13.87 14.32
N GLY A 171 -4.58 -14.21 13.45
CA GLY A 171 -5.95 -13.68 13.53
C GLY A 171 -5.98 -12.17 13.45
N TYR A 172 -6.46 -11.52 14.51
CA TYR A 172 -6.62 -10.07 14.55
C TYR A 172 -5.29 -9.34 14.34
N ASP A 173 -4.22 -9.74 15.02
CA ASP A 173 -2.92 -9.05 14.87
C ASP A 173 -2.34 -9.24 13.45
N LEU A 174 -2.57 -10.41 12.86
CA LEU A 174 -2.10 -10.73 11.51
C LEU A 174 -2.81 -9.85 10.46
N ILE A 175 -4.14 -9.78 10.48
CA ILE A 175 -4.86 -9.02 9.45
C ILE A 175 -4.49 -7.54 9.49
N TRP A 176 -4.38 -6.95 10.68
CA TRP A 176 -4.03 -5.54 10.81
C TRP A 176 -2.56 -5.28 10.48
N CYS A 177 -1.66 -6.22 10.75
CA CYS A 177 -0.29 -6.12 10.24
C CYS A 177 -0.24 -6.16 8.71
N LEU A 178 -1.01 -7.04 8.04
CA LEU A 178 -1.05 -7.11 6.58
C LEU A 178 -1.64 -5.84 5.97
N TYR A 179 -2.69 -5.32 6.58
CA TYR A 179 -3.26 -4.02 6.24
C TYR A 179 -2.19 -2.92 6.30
N CYS A 180 -1.50 -2.78 7.43
CA CYS A 180 -0.46 -1.77 7.61
C CYS A 180 0.74 -1.96 6.65
N ASP A 181 1.13 -3.20 6.36
CA ASP A 181 2.22 -3.52 5.42
C ASP A 181 1.88 -2.99 4.01
N TRP A 182 0.62 -3.18 3.59
CA TRP A 182 0.15 -2.80 2.25
C TRP A 182 0.06 -1.29 2.17
N MET A 183 -0.66 -0.70 3.12
CA MET A 183 -0.79 0.73 3.30
C MET A 183 0.54 1.48 3.21
N THR A 184 1.53 0.99 3.96
CA THR A 184 2.85 1.61 4.04
C THR A 184 3.54 1.53 2.69
N GLY A 185 3.55 0.35 2.04
CA GLY A 185 4.12 0.18 0.71
C GLY A 185 3.47 1.10 -0.34
N VAL A 186 2.13 1.22 -0.31
CA VAL A 186 1.37 2.09 -1.22
C VAL A 186 1.73 3.56 -1.00
N TRP A 187 1.75 4.01 0.25
CA TRP A 187 2.07 5.39 0.58
C TRP A 187 3.53 5.73 0.24
N SER A 188 4.49 4.88 0.63
CA SER A 188 5.90 5.07 0.33
C SER A 188 6.18 5.18 -1.17
N LEU A 189 5.58 4.29 -1.98
CA LEU A 189 5.70 4.38 -3.43
C LEU A 189 5.05 5.66 -3.98
N GLY A 190 3.89 6.04 -3.45
CA GLY A 190 3.20 7.27 -3.83
C GLY A 190 4.04 8.51 -3.56
N SER A 191 4.66 8.57 -2.38
CA SER A 191 5.57 9.65 -2.00
C SER A 191 6.80 9.70 -2.89
N GLU A 192 7.42 8.57 -3.23
CA GLU A 192 8.57 8.55 -4.15
C GLU A 192 8.18 9.02 -5.56
N MET A 193 7.01 8.60 -6.05
CA MET A 193 6.48 9.09 -7.32
C MET A 193 6.20 10.60 -7.27
N LEU A 194 5.55 11.09 -6.20
CA LEU A 194 5.25 12.50 -6.00
C LEU A 194 6.51 13.35 -5.87
N ARG A 195 7.56 12.83 -5.22
CA ARG A 195 8.87 13.49 -5.15
C ARG A 195 9.40 13.79 -6.54
N ASN A 196 9.40 12.81 -7.45
CA ASN A 196 9.82 13.05 -8.84
C ASN A 196 8.97 14.10 -9.56
N VAL A 197 7.66 14.05 -9.36
CA VAL A 197 6.71 15.01 -9.94
C VAL A 197 7.06 16.43 -9.45
N GLU A 198 7.13 16.63 -8.15
CA GLU A 198 7.36 17.94 -7.55
C GLU A 198 8.73 18.51 -7.92
N SER A 199 9.80 17.70 -7.84
CA SER A 199 11.16 18.12 -8.23
C SER A 199 11.29 18.45 -9.72
N PHE A 200 10.47 17.83 -10.58
CA PHE A 200 10.52 18.05 -12.01
C PHE A 200 9.79 19.33 -12.43
N TRP A 201 8.61 19.59 -11.87
CA TRP A 201 7.78 20.73 -12.26
C TRP A 201 7.96 21.98 -11.38
N CYS A 202 8.31 21.81 -10.11
CA CYS A 202 8.29 22.89 -9.13
C CYS A 202 9.53 22.84 -8.21
N PRO A 203 10.75 23.09 -8.73
CA PRO A 203 11.96 23.15 -7.90
C PRO A 203 12.06 24.50 -7.16
N ILE A 204 10.99 24.92 -6.48
CA ILE A 204 10.87 26.19 -5.76
C ILE A 204 10.45 25.89 -4.33
N ARG A 205 11.20 26.39 -3.36
CA ARG A 205 10.85 26.24 -1.94
C ARG A 205 9.51 26.90 -1.64
N PHE A 206 8.74 26.28 -0.75
CA PHE A 206 7.51 26.89 -0.27
C PHE A 206 7.83 28.15 0.54
N TYR A 207 6.99 29.18 0.41
CA TYR A 207 7.07 30.41 1.22
C TYR A 207 7.01 30.14 2.73
N SER A 208 6.33 29.06 3.16
CA SER A 208 6.28 28.68 4.56
C SER A 208 7.51 27.86 4.93
N GLU A 209 8.40 28.44 5.73
CA GLU A 209 9.55 27.73 6.31
C GLU A 209 9.10 26.48 7.07
N LYS A 210 8.01 26.56 7.84
CA LYS A 210 7.47 25.42 8.58
C LYS A 210 7.03 24.28 7.64
N LYS A 211 6.47 24.61 6.47
CA LYS A 211 6.14 23.61 5.46
C LYS A 211 7.40 22.94 4.92
N CYS A 212 8.43 23.72 4.57
CA CYS A 212 9.72 23.19 4.12
C CYS A 212 10.35 22.25 5.18
N GLU A 213 10.32 22.66 6.45
CA GLU A 213 10.85 21.86 7.56
C GLU A 213 10.09 20.54 7.76
N ASN A 214 8.77 20.54 7.58
CA ASN A 214 7.97 19.31 7.66
C ASN A 214 8.20 18.41 6.43
N CYS A 215 8.39 19.00 5.24
CA CYS A 215 8.52 18.26 3.98
C CYS A 215 9.93 17.73 3.73
N LYS A 216 10.98 18.27 4.34
CA LYS A 216 12.38 17.91 4.00
C LYS A 216 12.74 16.43 4.16
N VAL A 217 12.00 15.68 4.99
CA VAL A 217 12.21 14.23 5.13
C VAL A 217 11.72 13.50 3.87
N ASP A 218 10.54 13.89 3.37
CA ASP A 218 9.92 13.33 2.19
C ASP A 218 10.37 14.00 0.89
N PHE A 219 10.99 15.17 0.93
CA PHE A 219 11.48 15.96 -0.21
C PHE A 219 12.84 16.58 0.17
N PRO A 220 13.91 15.78 0.23
CA PRO A 220 15.22 16.24 0.72
C PRO A 220 15.86 17.30 -0.18
N ASP A 221 15.46 17.38 -1.43
CA ASP A 221 15.88 18.40 -2.39
C ASP A 221 15.29 19.80 -2.10
N VAL A 222 14.25 19.92 -1.27
CA VAL A 222 13.81 21.21 -0.73
C VAL A 222 14.99 21.94 -0.06
N ALA A 223 15.86 21.23 0.64
CA ALA A 223 16.96 21.82 1.40
C ALA A 223 18.19 22.22 0.56
N GLY A 224 18.36 21.68 -0.65
CA GLY A 224 19.61 21.87 -1.41
C GLY A 224 19.52 21.80 -2.94
N GLY A 225 18.37 21.42 -3.50
CA GLY A 225 18.14 21.33 -4.94
C GLY A 225 17.13 22.35 -5.49
N TRP A 226 16.38 23.03 -4.62
CA TRP A 226 15.32 23.96 -5.01
C TRP A 226 15.73 25.42 -4.81
N VAL A 227 15.18 26.30 -5.66
CA VAL A 227 15.33 27.75 -5.58
C VAL A 227 14.67 28.28 -4.31
N ALA A 228 15.28 29.30 -3.70
CA ALA A 228 14.71 29.98 -2.54
C ALA A 228 13.33 30.59 -2.86
N ALA A 229 12.48 30.74 -1.84
CA ALA A 229 11.11 31.23 -2.04
C ALA A 229 11.05 32.69 -2.55
N ASP A 230 12.12 33.44 -2.33
CA ASP A 230 12.34 34.82 -2.80
C ASP A 230 13.22 34.90 -4.06
N GLY A 231 13.53 33.76 -4.69
CA GLY A 231 14.30 33.70 -5.93
C GLY A 231 13.50 34.16 -7.15
N THR A 232 14.18 34.16 -8.31
CA THR A 232 13.62 34.61 -9.58
C THR A 232 13.31 33.45 -10.54
N MET A 233 12.50 33.70 -11.57
CA MET A 233 12.27 32.68 -12.61
C MET A 233 13.52 32.34 -13.42
N GLN A 234 14.51 33.24 -13.48
CA GLN A 234 15.82 32.95 -14.05
C GLN A 234 16.57 31.90 -13.21
N ASP A 235 16.46 31.96 -11.89
CA ASP A 235 17.05 30.94 -11.00
C ASP A 235 16.38 29.58 -11.21
N VAL A 236 15.06 29.57 -11.40
CA VAL A 236 14.28 28.34 -11.66
C VAL A 236 14.69 27.70 -12.99
N THR A 237 14.76 28.47 -14.07
CA THR A 237 15.15 27.94 -15.37
C THR A 237 16.59 27.44 -15.38
N LYS A 238 17.49 28.13 -14.66
CA LYS A 238 18.87 27.68 -14.46
C LYS A 238 18.90 26.32 -13.75
N VAL A 239 18.20 26.17 -12.62
CA VAL A 239 18.13 24.88 -11.90
C VAL A 239 17.56 23.78 -12.78
N LEU A 240 16.49 24.04 -13.53
CA LEU A 240 15.91 23.05 -14.45
C LEU A 240 16.89 22.64 -15.55
N GLN A 241 17.62 23.59 -16.14
CA GLN A 241 18.60 23.32 -17.18
C GLN A 241 19.78 22.51 -16.64
N GLU A 242 20.27 22.84 -15.45
CA GLU A 242 21.33 22.08 -14.77
C GLU A 242 20.87 20.67 -14.40
N GLN A 243 19.63 20.52 -13.93
CA GLN A 243 19.11 19.24 -13.47
C GLN A 243 18.58 18.33 -14.57
N TYR A 244 18.14 18.86 -15.71
CA TYR A 244 17.43 18.06 -16.72
C TYR A 244 17.87 18.35 -18.16
N GLY A 245 18.72 19.36 -18.38
CA GLY A 245 19.18 19.75 -19.72
C GLY A 245 20.29 18.86 -20.28
N THR A 246 21.09 18.25 -19.41
CA THR A 246 22.25 17.41 -19.79
C THR A 246 22.18 15.98 -19.26
N ILE A 247 21.24 15.70 -18.35
CA ILE A 247 21.06 14.38 -17.75
C ILE A 247 20.46 13.42 -18.78
N GLY A 248 20.91 12.17 -18.75
CA GLY A 248 20.63 11.11 -19.73
C GLY A 248 19.14 10.77 -19.95
N PRO A 249 18.81 9.56 -20.41
CA PRO A 249 17.45 9.26 -20.88
C PRO A 249 16.38 9.32 -19.79
N VAL A 250 16.74 9.36 -18.50
CA VAL A 250 15.82 9.39 -17.35
C VAL A 250 16.05 10.67 -16.55
N LYS A 251 14.95 11.26 -16.05
CA LYS A 251 14.93 12.55 -15.33
C LYS A 251 14.47 12.39 -13.87
N PRO A 252 15.28 11.76 -12.99
CA PRO A 252 14.92 11.59 -11.58
C PRO A 252 15.07 12.88 -10.77
N TRP A 253 14.45 12.94 -9.58
CA TRP A 253 14.65 14.04 -8.62
C TRP A 253 16.11 14.19 -8.15
N PHE A 254 16.44 15.34 -7.55
CA PHE A 254 17.82 15.70 -7.16
C PHE A 254 18.35 14.86 -5.99
N GLY A 255 19.36 14.03 -6.22
CA GLY A 255 19.91 13.13 -5.20
C GLY A 255 19.31 11.71 -5.22
N HIS A 256 18.41 11.42 -6.17
CA HIS A 256 17.90 10.07 -6.40
C HIS A 256 19.07 9.09 -6.67
N PRO A 257 19.08 7.86 -6.10
CA PRO A 257 20.19 6.92 -6.27
C PRO A 257 20.53 6.56 -7.72
N ALA A 258 19.54 6.49 -8.61
CA ALA A 258 19.75 6.35 -10.05
C ALA A 258 20.56 7.50 -10.71
N ARG A 259 20.73 8.67 -10.08
CA ARG A 259 21.71 9.69 -10.54
C ARG A 259 23.16 9.31 -10.20
N LEU A 260 23.36 8.41 -9.25
CA LEU A 260 24.67 8.00 -8.74
C LEU A 260 25.23 6.76 -9.46
N THR A 261 24.46 6.17 -10.39
CA THR A 261 24.89 5.04 -11.22
C THR A 261 25.08 5.53 -12.66
N ILE A 262 26.19 5.13 -13.29
CA ILE A 262 26.62 5.60 -14.62
C ILE A 262 25.55 5.30 -15.71
N ASP A 263 24.66 4.34 -15.46
CA ASP A 263 23.62 3.89 -16.40
C ASP A 263 22.17 4.21 -15.95
N GLY A 264 21.94 4.98 -14.89
CA GLY A 264 20.57 5.29 -14.43
C GLY A 264 19.81 4.09 -13.85
N ALA A 265 20.51 2.99 -13.53
CA ALA A 265 19.94 1.81 -12.92
C ALA A 265 19.80 1.99 -11.40
N ASP A 266 18.77 1.41 -10.79
CA ASP A 266 18.71 1.30 -9.33
C ASP A 266 19.99 0.62 -8.82
N PRO A 267 20.64 1.15 -7.75
CA PRO A 267 21.74 0.44 -7.13
C PRO A 267 21.26 -0.95 -6.73
N ALA A 268 22.09 -1.97 -7.03
CA ALA A 268 21.75 -3.35 -6.75
C ALA A 268 21.23 -3.50 -5.31
N PRO A 269 20.17 -4.30 -5.08
CA PRO A 269 19.63 -4.47 -3.74
C PRO A 269 20.76 -4.94 -2.82
N ARG A 270 20.98 -4.22 -1.72
CA ARG A 270 21.90 -4.67 -0.67
C ARG A 270 21.37 -6.00 -0.17
N ARG A 271 22.16 -7.06 -0.38
CA ARG A 271 21.84 -8.43 0.06
C ARG A 271 21.75 -8.51 1.58
#